data_AF-A0A9W4X200-F1
#
_entry.id   AF-A0A9W4X200-F1
#
_cell.length_a   1.000
_cell.length_b   1.000
_cell.length_c   1.000
_cell.angle_alpha   90.00
_cell.angle_beta   90.00
_cell.angle_gamma   90.00
#
_symmetry.space_group_name_H-M   'P 1'
#
loop_
_entity.id
_entity.type
_entity.pdbx_description
1 polymer ?
#
loop_
_entity_poly.entity_id
_entity_poly.type
_entity_poly.pdbx_seq_one_letter_code
_entity_poly.pdbx_strand_id
1 'polypeptide(L)'
;MSTAPKPKHIGRNISRIRELRDMKQEALAQAIGTTQQSISIIEGSESVDDEKLKKIAEALGVPAEVIKNFTEDAVFNIIGNTYHNDASSIKNNNCTFNPLDKLLESYEENKKLYERLVEAEREKVTLLENLLKQK
;
A
#
# COMPACT_ATOMS: atom_id res chain seq x y z
N MET A 1 31.57 18.05 14.58
CA MET A 1 30.40 17.18 14.36
C MET A 1 30.91 15.89 13.73
N SER A 2 30.91 14.78 14.46
CA SER A 2 31.42 13.48 13.97
C SER A 2 30.43 12.90 12.96
N THR A 3 30.86 12.73 11.71
CA THR A 3 30.09 12.12 10.60
C THR A 3 30.37 10.62 10.47
N ALA A 4 30.55 9.92 11.59
CA ALA A 4 30.59 8.46 11.57
C ALA A 4 29.16 7.94 11.32
N PRO A 5 28.96 7.00 10.38
CA PRO A 5 27.66 6.35 10.21
C PRO A 5 27.30 5.71 11.55
N LYS A 6 26.23 6.19 12.20
CA LYS A 6 25.77 5.62 13.46
C LYS A 6 25.54 4.12 13.24
N PRO A 7 26.04 3.26 14.14
CA PRO A 7 25.80 1.83 14.02
C PRO A 7 24.30 1.58 13.97
N LYS A 8 23.89 0.69 13.05
CA LYS A 8 22.47 0.41 12.82
C LYS A 8 21.91 -0.31 14.04
N HIS A 9 21.05 0.37 14.77
CA HIS A 9 20.44 -0.17 15.98
C HIS A 9 19.22 -1.03 15.60
N ILE A 10 19.40 -2.36 15.59
CA ILE A 10 18.38 -3.31 15.13
C ILE A 10 17.10 -3.22 15.96
N GLY A 11 17.21 -3.10 17.29
CA GLY A 11 16.05 -2.94 18.17
C GLY A 11 15.17 -1.72 17.83
N ARG A 12 15.79 -0.60 17.45
CA ARG A 12 15.08 0.63 17.09
C ARG A 12 14.38 0.49 15.74
N ASN A 13 14.98 -0.25 14.81
CA ASN A 13 14.34 -0.62 13.54
C ASN A 13 13.09 -1.49 13.79
N ILE A 14 13.19 -2.49 14.68
CA ILE A 14 12.05 -3.33 15.09
C ILE A 14 10.92 -2.47 15.65
N SER A 15 11.24 -1.56 16.58
CA SER A 15 10.26 -0.66 17.20
C SER A 15 9.55 0.20 16.15
N ARG A 16 10.30 0.75 15.18
CA ARG A 16 9.72 1.59 14.12
C ARG A 16 8.83 0.82 13.16
N ILE A 17 9.24 -0.38 12.73
CA ILE A 17 8.43 -1.24 11.87
C ILE A 17 7.14 -1.67 12.60
N ARG A 18 7.25 -1.97 13.90
CA ARG A 18 6.10 -2.32 14.74
C ARG A 18 5.09 -1.18 14.81
N GLU A 19 5.54 0.06 15.03
CA GLU A 19 4.68 1.25 15.01
C GLU A 19 4.01 1.47 13.65
N LEU A 20 4.75 1.28 12.55
CA LEU A 20 4.20 1.39 11.19
C LEU A 20 3.13 0.33 10.87
N ARG A 21 3.18 -0.80 11.57
CA ARG A 21 2.16 -1.87 11.51
C ARG A 21 1.02 -1.67 12.52
N ASP A 22 0.99 -0.56 13.25
CA ASP A 22 0.02 -0.28 14.32
C ASP A 22 -0.08 -1.42 15.35
N MET A 23 1.06 -2.05 15.65
CA MET A 23 1.14 -3.21 16.54
C MET A 23 1.64 -2.82 17.93
N LYS A 24 0.95 -3.26 18.98
CA LYS A 24 1.40 -3.07 20.38
C LYS A 24 2.54 -4.03 20.72
N GLN A 25 3.43 -3.65 21.64
CA GLN A 25 4.49 -4.55 22.14
C GLN A 25 3.93 -5.85 22.72
N GLU A 26 2.79 -5.78 23.40
CA GLU A 26 2.08 -6.96 23.93
C GLU A 26 1.62 -7.91 22.82
N ALA A 27 1.11 -7.37 21.70
CA ALA A 27 0.66 -8.17 20.57
C ALA A 27 1.83 -8.88 19.88
N LEU A 28 2.95 -8.17 19.68
CA LEU A 28 4.19 -8.78 19.16
C LEU A 28 4.72 -9.86 20.11
N ALA A 29 4.67 -9.60 21.42
CA ALA A 29 5.10 -10.55 22.43
C ALA A 29 4.27 -11.85 22.37
N GLN A 30 2.94 -11.72 22.27
CA GLN A 30 2.04 -12.86 22.12
C GLN A 30 2.32 -13.65 20.84
N ALA A 31 2.57 -12.95 19.72
CA ALA A 31 2.84 -13.58 18.43
C ALA A 31 4.11 -14.45 18.41
N ILE A 32 5.16 -14.06 19.14
CA ILE A 32 6.42 -14.82 19.22
C ILE A 32 6.55 -15.66 20.51
N GLY A 33 5.49 -15.73 21.32
CA GLY A 33 5.46 -16.52 22.56
C GLY A 33 6.40 -16.00 23.65
N THR A 34 6.54 -14.68 23.79
CA THR A 34 7.38 -14.03 24.82
C THR A 34 6.58 -13.03 25.65
N THR A 35 7.25 -12.29 26.53
CA THR A 35 6.66 -11.24 27.36
C THR A 35 6.87 -9.85 26.75
N GLN A 36 5.98 -8.91 27.09
CA GLN A 36 6.11 -7.51 26.66
C GLN A 36 7.45 -6.90 27.11
N GLN A 37 7.90 -7.24 28.31
CA GLN A 37 9.18 -6.78 28.87
C GLN A 37 10.35 -7.27 28.00
N SER A 38 10.32 -8.53 27.54
CA SER A 38 11.33 -9.05 26.63
C SER A 38 11.35 -8.30 25.30
N ILE A 39 10.18 -7.94 24.74
CA ILE A 39 10.12 -7.09 23.52
C ILE A 39 10.72 -5.72 23.78
N SER A 40 10.39 -5.09 24.91
CA SER A 40 10.97 -3.79 25.26
C SER A 40 12.49 -3.83 25.38
N ILE A 41 13.06 -4.91 25.92
CA ILE A 41 14.51 -5.10 26.02
C ILE A 41 15.11 -5.28 24.62
N ILE A 42 14.48 -6.08 23.76
CA ILE A 42 14.91 -6.31 22.38
C ILE A 42 14.90 -5.00 21.59
N GLU A 43 13.85 -4.17 21.73
CA GLU A 43 13.77 -2.87 21.06
C GLU A 43 14.86 -1.89 21.53
N GLY A 44 15.30 -2.02 22.79
CA GLY A 44 16.43 -1.25 23.34
C GLY A 44 17.82 -1.83 23.03
N SER A 45 17.89 -2.98 22.35
CA SER A 45 19.15 -3.67 22.06
C SER A 45 19.71 -3.28 20.69
N GLU A 46 21.00 -2.96 20.63
CA GLU A 46 21.67 -2.57 19.38
C GLU A 46 21.75 -3.73 18.38
N SER A 47 21.94 -4.95 18.90
CA SER A 47 21.96 -6.21 18.14
C SER A 47 20.94 -7.20 18.69
N VAL A 48 20.45 -8.08 17.83
CA VAL A 48 19.47 -9.13 18.14
C VAL A 48 19.93 -10.41 17.46
N ASP A 49 19.85 -11.54 18.17
CA ASP A 49 20.18 -12.86 17.61
C ASP A 49 19.37 -13.13 16.34
N ASP A 50 20.00 -13.69 15.31
CA ASP A 50 19.36 -13.93 14.01
C ASP A 50 18.11 -14.82 14.11
N GLU A 51 18.10 -15.80 15.00
CA GLU A 51 16.93 -16.65 15.25
C GLU A 51 15.73 -15.87 15.81
N LYS A 52 16.00 -14.95 16.76
CA LYS A 52 14.96 -14.09 17.34
C LYS A 52 14.50 -13.06 16.34
N LEU A 53 15.44 -12.47 15.59
CA LEU A 53 15.14 -11.52 14.54
C LEU A 53 14.24 -12.13 13.47
N LYS A 54 14.48 -13.39 13.08
CA LYS A 54 13.64 -14.11 12.12
C LYS A 54 12.21 -14.29 12.64
N LYS A 55 12.04 -14.70 13.90
CA LYS A 55 10.72 -14.83 14.54
C LYS A 55 9.97 -13.49 14.62
N ILE A 56 10.69 -12.42 14.96
CA ILE A 56 10.13 -11.06 15.01
C ILE A 56 9.73 -10.60 13.60
N ALA A 57 10.56 -10.86 12.60
CA ALA A 57 10.30 -10.50 11.21
C ALA A 57 9.05 -11.22 10.67
N GLU A 58 8.93 -12.52 10.96
CA GLU A 58 7.75 -13.32 10.64
C GLU A 58 6.48 -12.78 11.31
N ALA A 59 6.54 -12.45 12.60
CA ALA A 59 5.42 -11.86 13.33
C ALA A 59 5.03 -10.45 12.81
N LEU A 60 5.99 -9.67 12.30
CA LEU A 60 5.77 -8.35 11.70
C LEU A 60 5.39 -8.41 10.21
N GLY A 61 5.40 -9.60 9.60
CA GLY A 61 5.11 -9.80 8.18
C GLY A 61 6.12 -9.11 7.25
N VAL A 62 7.40 -9.13 7.61
CA VAL A 62 8.50 -8.57 6.81
C VAL A 62 9.68 -9.54 6.76
N PRO A 63 10.51 -9.54 5.70
CA PRO A 63 11.74 -10.32 5.72
C PRO A 63 12.74 -9.74 6.73
N ALA A 64 13.55 -10.60 7.37
CA ALA A 64 14.55 -10.18 8.36
C ALA A 64 15.55 -9.15 7.80
N GLU A 65 15.86 -9.24 6.51
CA GLU A 65 16.70 -8.27 5.78
C GLU A 65 16.13 -6.86 5.78
N VAL A 66 14.81 -6.71 5.79
CA VAL A 66 14.15 -5.39 5.87
C VAL A 66 14.42 -4.74 7.21
N ILE A 67 14.46 -5.51 8.30
CA ILE A 67 14.78 -4.99 9.64
C ILE A 67 16.26 -4.58 9.71
N LYS A 68 17.17 -5.37 9.12
CA LYS A 68 18.62 -5.08 9.08
C LYS A 68 18.95 -3.86 8.22
N ASN A 69 18.25 -3.70 7.10
CA ASN A 69 18.47 -2.63 6.14
C ASN A 69 17.49 -1.46 6.29
N PHE A 70 16.72 -1.45 7.37
CA PHE A 70 15.73 -0.42 7.62
C PHE A 70 16.38 0.97 7.66
N THR A 71 15.89 1.85 6.80
CA THR A 71 16.15 3.30 6.80
C THR A 71 14.81 4.01 6.64
N GLU A 72 14.65 5.20 7.21
CA GLU A 72 13.39 5.95 7.13
C GLU A 72 12.96 6.21 5.68
N ASP A 73 13.91 6.39 4.76
CA ASP A 73 13.64 6.56 3.32
C ASP A 73 13.20 5.25 2.62
N ALA A 74 13.68 4.09 3.09
CA ALA A 74 13.30 2.79 2.51
C ALA A 74 11.89 2.34 2.90
N VAL A 75 11.31 2.93 3.95
CA VAL A 75 9.95 2.66 4.43
C VAL A 75 8.91 2.88 3.32
N PHE A 76 9.04 3.97 2.57
CA PHE A 76 8.09 4.29 1.50
C PHE A 76 8.11 3.27 0.37
N ASN A 77 9.29 2.72 0.04
CA ASN A 77 9.43 1.74 -1.04
C ASN A 77 8.96 0.34 -0.62
N ILE A 78 9.20 -0.07 0.63
CA ILE A 78 8.84 -1.42 1.11
C ILE A 78 7.36 -1.49 1.50
N ILE A 79 6.82 -0.44 2.12
CA ILE A 79 5.39 -0.38 2.44
C ILE A 79 4.58 -0.27 1.14
N GLY A 80 5.03 0.51 0.14
CA GLY A 80 4.41 0.55 -1.18
C GLY A 80 4.40 -0.79 -1.91
N ASN A 81 5.48 -1.58 -1.81
CA ASN A 81 5.61 -2.86 -2.51
C ASN A 81 5.04 -4.07 -1.74
N THR A 82 4.86 -3.99 -0.42
CA THR A 82 4.23 -5.06 0.37
C THR A 82 2.70 -5.08 0.20
N TYR A 83 2.10 -4.04 -0.41
CA TYR A 83 0.71 -4.07 -0.85
C TYR A 83 0.49 -4.86 -2.15
N HIS A 84 1.55 -5.42 -2.76
CA HIS A 84 1.44 -6.08 -4.07
C HIS A 84 1.59 -7.60 -4.04
N ASN A 85 2.06 -8.21 -2.95
CA ASN A 85 2.19 -9.67 -2.85
C ASN A 85 1.61 -10.18 -1.53
N ASP A 86 0.39 -10.73 -1.62
CA ASP A 86 -0.21 -11.68 -0.70
C ASP A 86 -0.16 -11.38 0.82
N ALA A 87 -1.18 -10.68 1.34
CA ALA A 87 -1.84 -11.01 2.63
C ALA A 87 -2.93 -9.98 3.02
N SER A 88 -4.17 -10.28 2.64
CA SER A 88 -5.32 -10.33 3.56
C SER A 88 -5.38 -9.35 4.76
N SER A 89 -5.65 -8.05 4.55
CA SER A 89 -6.15 -7.17 5.62
C SER A 89 -6.89 -5.90 5.17
N ILE A 90 -7.17 -5.70 3.88
CA ILE A 90 -8.18 -4.71 3.49
C ILE A 90 -9.51 -5.44 3.52
N LYS A 91 -10.34 -5.07 4.49
CA LYS A 91 -11.74 -5.50 4.56
C LYS A 91 -12.36 -5.37 3.18
N ASN A 92 -12.66 -6.52 2.58
CA ASN A 92 -13.67 -6.65 1.54
C ASN A 92 -14.96 -6.08 2.12
N ASN A 93 -15.21 -4.79 1.91
CA ASN A 93 -16.53 -4.43 1.39
C ASN A 93 -16.68 -5.34 0.17
N ASN A 94 -17.62 -6.29 0.24
CA ASN A 94 -17.96 -7.21 -0.83
C ASN A 94 -18.39 -6.43 -2.08
N CYS A 95 -17.45 -5.79 -2.76
CA CYS A 95 -17.60 -5.41 -4.14
C CYS A 95 -17.32 -6.69 -4.92
N THR A 96 -18.38 -7.34 -5.39
CA THR A 96 -18.36 -8.49 -6.32
C THR A 96 -17.86 -8.08 -7.71
N PHE A 97 -17.07 -7.02 -7.78
CA PHE A 97 -16.83 -6.24 -8.96
C PHE A 97 -15.41 -5.67 -8.86
N ASN A 98 -14.61 -5.96 -9.89
CA ASN A 98 -13.22 -5.55 -10.00
C ASN A 98 -13.15 -4.08 -10.45
N PRO A 99 -12.66 -3.13 -9.63
CA PRO A 99 -12.70 -1.68 -9.89
C PRO A 99 -12.15 -1.25 -11.25
N LEU A 100 -11.16 -1.97 -11.78
CA LEU A 100 -10.60 -1.68 -13.11
C LEU A 100 -11.61 -1.96 -14.23
N ASP A 101 -12.48 -2.96 -14.07
CA ASP A 101 -13.46 -3.34 -15.08
C ASP A 101 -14.58 -2.28 -15.19
N LYS A 102 -15.07 -1.68 -14.08
CA LYS A 102 -16.05 -0.56 -14.14
C LYS A 102 -15.41 0.68 -14.70
N LEU A 103 -14.13 0.91 -14.40
CA LEU A 103 -13.45 2.06 -14.96
C LEU A 103 -13.41 1.94 -16.47
N LEU A 104 -13.02 0.77 -16.99
CA LEU A 104 -13.03 0.50 -18.43
C LEU A 104 -14.44 0.63 -19.04
N GLU A 105 -15.46 0.06 -18.40
CA GLU A 105 -16.86 0.17 -18.81
C GLU A 105 -17.32 1.64 -18.89
N SER A 106 -17.00 2.44 -17.87
CA SER A 106 -17.31 3.88 -17.84
C SER A 106 -16.62 4.65 -18.97
N TYR A 107 -15.37 4.30 -19.31
CA TYR A 107 -14.67 4.89 -20.45
C TYR A 107 -15.34 4.54 -21.78
N GLU A 108 -15.78 3.29 -21.96
CA GLU A 108 -16.50 2.87 -23.16
C GLU A 108 -17.87 3.55 -23.29
N GLU A 109 -18.62 3.66 -22.19
CA GLU A 109 -19.91 4.36 -22.17
C GLU A 109 -19.76 5.84 -22.50
N ASN A 110 -18.76 6.52 -21.92
CA ASN A 110 -18.45 7.91 -22.24
C ASN A 110 -18.10 8.07 -23.73
N LYS A 111 -17.30 7.16 -24.29
CA LYS A 111 -16.96 7.20 -25.72
C LYS A 111 -18.20 7.10 -26.61
N LYS A 112 -19.11 6.16 -26.31
CA LYS A 112 -20.38 6.02 -27.05
C LYS A 112 -21.27 7.26 -26.93
N LEU A 113 -21.29 7.89 -25.74
CA LEU A 113 -22.05 9.13 -25.53
C LEU A 113 -21.50 10.26 -26.40
N TYR A 114 -20.18 10.42 -26.49
CA TYR A 114 -19.55 11.41 -27.35
C TYR A 114 -19.84 11.16 -28.84
N GLU A 115 -19.80 9.92 -29.30
CA GLU A 115 -20.15 9.56 -30.69
C GLU A 115 -21.59 9.97 -31.03
N ARG A 116 -22.55 9.69 -30.14
CA ARG A 116 -23.96 10.12 -30.30
C ARG A 116 -24.14 11.63 -30.28
N LEU A 117 -23.38 12.34 -29.45
CA LEU A 117 -23.46 13.80 -29.39
C LEU A 117 -22.98 14.41 -30.71
N VAL A 118 -21.91 13.88 -31.29
CA VAL A 118 -21.43 14.29 -32.62
C VAL A 118 -22.47 14.01 -33.70
N GLU A 119 -23.16 12.87 -33.63
CA GLU A 119 -24.23 12.52 -34.57
C GLU A 119 -25.43 13.48 -34.45
N ALA A 120 -25.89 13.76 -33.23
CA ALA A 120 -26.98 14.71 -32.97
C ALA A 120 -26.65 16.13 -33.49
N GLU A 121 -25.41 16.58 -33.31
CA GLU A 121 -24.96 17.87 -33.88
C GLU A 121 -25.00 17.85 -35.42
N ARG A 122 -24.59 16.76 -36.07
CA ARG A 122 -24.65 16.62 -37.54
C ARG A 122 -26.09 16.60 -38.06
N GLU A 123 -27.00 15.90 -37.38
CA GLU A 123 -28.42 15.87 -37.74
C GLU A 123 -29.05 17.26 -37.62
N LYS A 124 -28.74 17.98 -36.53
CA LYS A 124 -29.19 19.35 -36.31
C LYS A 124 -28.70 20.31 -37.39
N VAL A 125 -27.43 20.22 -37.77
CA VAL A 125 -26.86 21.01 -38.88
C VAL A 125 -27.59 20.70 -40.18
N THR A 126 -27.81 19.41 -40.49
CA THR A 126 -28.51 18.97 -41.71
C THR A 126 -29.94 19.52 -41.77
N LEU A 127 -30.66 19.49 -40.64
CA LEU A 127 -32.02 20.03 -40.54
C LEU A 127 -32.04 21.55 -40.75
N LEU A 128 -31.07 22.27 -40.17
CA LEU A 128 -30.91 23.71 -40.38
C LEU A 128 -30.60 24.04 -41.85
N GLU A 129 -29.73 23.29 -42.51
CA GLU A 129 -29.45 23.46 -43.94
C GLU A 129 -30.69 23.25 -44.82
N ASN A 130 -31.50 22.24 -44.51
CA ASN A 130 -32.74 21.98 -45.24
C ASN A 130 -33.78 23.09 -45.05
N LEU A 131 -33.91 23.65 -43.84
CA LEU A 131 -34.78 24.80 -43.58
C LEU A 131 -34.32 26.06 -44.31
N LEU A 132 -33.01 26.28 -44.43
CA LEU A 132 -32.44 27.40 -45.18
C LEU A 132 -32.67 27.26 -46.70
N LYS A 133 -32.66 26.03 -47.24
CA LYS A 133 -32.93 25.76 -48.67
C LYS A 133 -34.41 25.91 -49.06
N GLN A 134 -35.33 25.89 -48.10
CA GLN A 134 -36.76 26.04 -48.33
C GLN A 134 -37.25 27.51 -48.26
N LYS A 135 -36.35 28.46 -47.97
CA LYS A 135 -36.58 29.91 -48.11
C LYS A 135 -36.11 30.41 -49.46
#